data_AF-A0A1I2BYL3-F1
#
_entry.id   AF-A0A1I2BYL3-F1
#
_cell.length_a   1.000
_cell.length_b   1.000
_cell.length_c   1.000
_cell.angle_alpha   90.00
_cell.angle_beta   90.00
_cell.angle_gamma   90.00
#
_symmetry.space_group_name_H-M   'P 1'
#
loop_
_entity.id
_entity.type
_entity.pdbx_description
1 polymer ?
#
loop_
_entity_poly.entity_id
_entity_poly.type
_entity_poly.pdbx_seq_one_letter_code
_entity_poly.pdbx_strand_id
1 'polypeptide(L)'
;MHRGVAAPMGNNDPVHVVARTVAAVAGFEWSWAADQLEEFATAAGWIYRPPSEGTVSCAFDAAPGRAGAFLFGAEVTAVYLNLSESDGLDVPGRRDLFVAAIAEVGAQLGPPPIRCPGPDPSVGWRVAAGVLEIVDRPGMLDLWLRPAPRRVPSPAVPPFTGEVGWAALGTGLAAAAASLPAGAGVRLERSRRPAGTNEADRTSRQPPRKQNEADRTSRQPAGEEEEAGRTSQQRAGGGGKDDERRSHAGEETLAELFQTEDSLTVRVGDGTETVRWPAAGTAYHMIAGRLVARLREEAASPADLAYRSDLPVPHLPLRREMRHT
;
A
#
# COMPACT_ATOMS: atom_id res chain seq x y z
N MET A 1 -31.97 31.13 19.27
CA MET A 1 -31.79 29.72 18.86
C MET A 1 -32.19 29.59 17.40
N HIS A 2 -31.26 29.83 16.47
CA HIS A 2 -31.50 29.58 15.05
C HIS A 2 -31.12 28.13 14.76
N ARG A 3 -32.12 27.29 14.47
CA ARG A 3 -31.92 26.00 13.79
C ARG A 3 -31.33 26.32 12.42
N GLY A 4 -30.06 25.97 12.22
CA GLY A 4 -29.44 26.00 10.90
C GLY A 4 -30.21 25.05 9.98
N VAL A 5 -30.84 25.61 8.96
CA VAL A 5 -31.37 24.84 7.83
C VAL A 5 -30.14 24.34 7.08
N ALA A 6 -29.94 23.03 7.04
CA ALA A 6 -28.90 22.41 6.23
C ALA A 6 -29.07 22.89 4.79
N ALA A 7 -28.02 23.45 4.20
CA ALA A 7 -28.02 23.80 2.79
C ALA A 7 -28.35 22.53 1.97
N PRO A 8 -29.13 22.63 0.88
CA PRO A 8 -29.37 21.48 0.02
C PRO A 8 -28.01 20.92 -0.40
N MET A 9 -27.72 19.67 -0.02
CA MET A 9 -26.52 18.97 -0.47
C MET A 9 -26.54 19.04 -1.99
N GLY A 10 -25.59 19.78 -2.57
CA GLY A 10 -25.56 20.01 -4.01
C GLY A 10 -25.44 18.67 -4.74
N ASN A 11 -25.88 18.64 -6.01
CA ASN A 11 -25.72 17.52 -6.95
C ASN A 11 -24.24 17.09 -7.20
N ASN A 12 -23.31 17.63 -6.42
CA ASN A 12 -21.88 17.47 -6.49
C ASN A 12 -21.30 16.74 -5.27
N ASP A 13 -22.08 15.90 -4.57
CA ASP A 13 -21.53 14.95 -3.61
C ASP A 13 -20.90 13.77 -4.36
N PRO A 14 -19.62 13.38 -4.11
CA PRO A 14 -19.00 12.21 -4.73
C PRO A 14 -19.86 10.95 -4.65
N VAL A 15 -20.59 10.74 -3.55
CA VAL A 15 -21.48 9.58 -3.37
C VAL A 15 -22.63 9.59 -4.39
N HIS A 16 -23.23 10.75 -4.66
CA HIS A 16 -24.29 10.87 -5.67
C HIS A 16 -23.78 10.61 -7.09
N VAL A 17 -22.53 10.97 -7.40
CA VAL A 17 -21.93 10.66 -8.71
C VAL A 17 -21.71 9.17 -8.86
N VAL A 18 -21.16 8.50 -7.83
CA VAL A 18 -21.04 7.04 -7.80
C VAL A 18 -22.39 6.41 -8.08
N ALA A 19 -23.44 6.85 -7.38
CA ALA A 19 -24.77 6.28 -7.53
C ALA A 19 -25.28 6.32 -8.97
N ARG A 20 -25.16 7.48 -9.64
CA ARG A 20 -25.57 7.65 -11.05
C ARG A 20 -24.72 6.81 -12.01
N THR A 21 -23.40 6.79 -11.80
CA THR A 21 -22.49 6.01 -12.64
C THR A 21 -22.76 4.51 -12.52
N VAL A 22 -23.02 4.00 -11.32
CA VAL A 22 -23.35 2.58 -11.10
C VAL A 22 -24.66 2.22 -11.80
N ALA A 23 -25.68 3.07 -11.72
CA ALA A 23 -26.95 2.85 -12.40
C ALA A 23 -26.76 2.78 -13.94
N ALA A 24 -25.94 3.67 -14.50
CA ALA A 24 -25.59 3.64 -15.92
C ALA A 24 -24.87 2.33 -16.29
N VAL A 25 -23.84 1.95 -15.52
CA VAL A 25 -23.09 0.70 -15.75
C VAL A 25 -23.97 -0.55 -15.65
N ALA A 26 -24.88 -0.60 -14.69
CA ALA A 26 -25.77 -1.74 -14.47
C ALA A 26 -26.78 -1.93 -15.60
N GLY A 27 -27.22 -0.83 -16.22
CA GLY A 27 -28.21 -0.84 -17.30
C GLY A 27 -27.63 -0.94 -18.72
N PHE A 28 -26.30 -0.89 -18.86
CA PHE A 28 -25.64 -0.75 -20.16
C PHE A 28 -24.95 -2.04 -20.60
N GLU A 29 -25.43 -2.62 -21.71
CA GLU A 29 -24.77 -3.75 -22.38
C GLU A 29 -23.75 -3.23 -23.39
N TRP A 30 -22.50 -3.11 -22.93
CA TRP A 30 -21.45 -2.48 -23.71
C TRP A 30 -20.60 -3.49 -24.46
N SER A 31 -20.35 -3.26 -25.76
CA SER A 31 -19.43 -4.06 -26.56
C SER A 31 -17.97 -3.56 -26.51
N TRP A 32 -17.70 -2.52 -25.74
CA TRP A 32 -16.42 -1.80 -25.68
C TRP A 32 -16.04 -1.08 -26.97
N ALA A 33 -17.01 -0.83 -27.87
CA ALA A 33 -16.80 0.02 -29.03
C ALA A 33 -16.82 1.52 -28.64
N ALA A 34 -15.92 2.30 -29.26
CA ALA A 34 -15.76 3.72 -28.96
C ALA A 34 -16.97 4.58 -29.36
N ASP A 35 -17.74 4.15 -30.37
CA ASP A 35 -18.98 4.81 -30.80
C ASP A 35 -20.11 4.71 -29.76
N GLN A 36 -20.02 3.78 -28.80
CA GLN A 36 -20.98 3.65 -27.69
C GLN A 36 -20.62 4.53 -26.48
N LEU A 37 -19.49 5.24 -26.49
CA LEU A 37 -19.06 6.07 -25.35
C LEU A 37 -19.95 7.27 -25.07
N GLU A 38 -20.50 7.90 -26.12
CA GLU A 38 -21.38 9.06 -25.96
C GLU A 38 -22.68 8.67 -25.26
N GLU A 39 -23.26 7.54 -25.65
CA GLU A 39 -24.46 6.97 -25.01
C GLU A 39 -24.19 6.64 -23.54
N PHE A 40 -23.07 5.97 -23.26
CA PHE A 40 -22.65 5.65 -21.90
C PHE A 40 -22.43 6.91 -21.04
N ALA A 41 -21.68 7.89 -21.56
CA ALA A 41 -21.39 9.14 -20.84
C ALA A 41 -22.70 9.90 -20.54
N THR A 42 -23.62 9.95 -21.49
CA THR A 42 -24.94 10.57 -21.31
C THR A 42 -25.75 9.86 -20.23
N ALA A 43 -25.79 8.51 -20.25
CA ALA A 43 -26.48 7.72 -19.22
C ALA A 43 -25.88 7.94 -17.82
N ALA A 44 -24.56 8.11 -17.72
CA ALA A 44 -23.86 8.42 -16.48
C ALA A 44 -24.02 9.89 -16.02
N GLY A 45 -24.66 10.74 -16.84
CA GLY A 45 -24.84 12.16 -16.57
C GLY A 45 -23.56 12.97 -16.75
N TRP A 46 -22.66 12.53 -17.61
CA TRP A 46 -21.40 13.19 -17.95
C TRP A 46 -21.52 13.91 -19.30
N ILE A 47 -20.72 14.97 -19.48
CA ILE A 47 -20.64 15.66 -20.77
C ILE A 47 -19.62 14.94 -21.65
N TYR A 48 -20.08 14.27 -22.69
CA TYR A 48 -19.23 13.65 -23.68
C TYR A 48 -18.45 14.69 -24.48
N ARG A 49 -17.14 14.49 -24.63
CA ARG A 49 -16.31 15.22 -25.57
C ARG A 49 -15.57 14.21 -26.45
N PRO A 50 -15.68 14.32 -27.78
CA PRO A 50 -15.02 13.37 -28.66
C PRO A 50 -13.49 13.41 -28.46
N PRO A 51 -12.80 12.27 -28.57
CA PRO A 51 -11.35 12.24 -28.50
C PRO A 51 -10.75 13.10 -29.61
N SER A 52 -9.72 13.89 -29.28
CA SER A 52 -8.93 14.58 -30.30
C SER A 52 -8.17 13.55 -31.13
N GLU A 53 -7.92 13.85 -32.41
CA GLU A 53 -7.16 12.96 -33.29
C GLU A 53 -5.82 12.57 -32.67
N GLY A 54 -5.52 11.26 -32.62
CA GLY A 54 -4.30 10.71 -32.03
C GLY A 54 -4.28 10.57 -30.50
N THR A 55 -5.37 10.90 -29.80
CA THR A 55 -5.44 10.72 -28.34
C THR A 55 -5.84 9.30 -27.94
N VAL A 56 -5.17 8.77 -26.91
CA VAL A 56 -5.49 7.48 -26.27
C VAL A 56 -6.49 7.64 -25.12
N SER A 57 -7.07 8.83 -24.95
CA SER A 57 -8.06 9.10 -23.92
C SER A 57 -9.05 10.19 -24.29
N CYS A 58 -10.32 10.03 -23.92
CA CYS A 58 -11.30 11.11 -23.90
C CYS A 58 -11.59 11.53 -22.45
N ALA A 59 -11.89 12.82 -22.24
CA ALA A 59 -12.26 13.37 -20.94
C ALA A 59 -13.74 13.76 -20.95
N PHE A 60 -14.42 13.52 -19.83
CA PHE A 60 -15.80 13.88 -19.61
C PHE A 60 -15.89 14.84 -18.43
N ASP A 61 -16.73 15.87 -18.56
CA ASP A 61 -17.02 16.73 -17.42
C ASP A 61 -17.99 15.96 -16.50
N ALA A 62 -17.46 15.47 -15.38
CA ALA A 62 -18.21 14.84 -14.30
C ALA A 62 -18.07 15.72 -13.05
N ALA A 63 -19.18 16.17 -12.46
CA ALA A 63 -19.14 16.97 -11.25
C ALA A 63 -19.65 16.19 -10.03
N PRO A 64 -18.87 16.10 -8.93
CA PRO A 64 -17.45 16.42 -8.78
C PRO A 64 -16.57 15.37 -9.48
N GLY A 65 -15.40 15.81 -9.94
CA GLY A 65 -14.37 14.91 -10.43
C GLY A 65 -13.99 15.13 -11.89
N ARG A 66 -13.38 14.09 -12.45
CA ARG A 66 -13.03 13.96 -13.87
C ARG A 66 -13.31 12.54 -14.27
N ALA A 67 -14.05 12.35 -15.35
CA ALA A 67 -14.21 11.03 -15.93
C ALA A 67 -13.49 10.97 -17.27
N GLY A 68 -13.20 9.77 -17.73
CA GLY A 68 -12.59 9.58 -19.03
C GLY A 68 -12.58 8.12 -19.44
N ALA A 69 -12.15 7.88 -20.67
CA ALA A 69 -11.95 6.52 -21.18
C ALA A 69 -10.58 6.41 -21.84
N PHE A 70 -9.99 5.22 -21.82
CA PHE A 70 -8.78 4.87 -22.53
C PHE A 70 -9.11 4.14 -23.82
N LEU A 71 -8.53 4.57 -24.94
CA LEU A 71 -8.85 4.11 -26.28
C LEU A 71 -7.65 3.44 -26.95
N PHE A 72 -7.91 2.37 -27.71
CA PHE A 72 -6.97 1.77 -28.65
C PHE A 72 -7.67 1.57 -30.00
N GLY A 73 -7.47 2.51 -30.92
CA GLY A 73 -8.23 2.53 -32.18
C GLY A 73 -9.72 2.78 -31.94
N ALA A 74 -10.58 1.86 -32.37
CA ALA A 74 -12.02 1.92 -32.17
C ALA A 74 -12.50 1.18 -30.89
N GLU A 75 -11.56 0.65 -30.09
CA GLU A 75 -11.85 -0.10 -28.88
C GLU A 75 -11.61 0.76 -27.64
N VAL A 76 -12.50 0.65 -26.67
CA VAL A 76 -12.32 1.19 -25.34
C VAL A 76 -11.71 0.12 -24.44
N THR A 77 -10.66 0.49 -23.71
CA THR A 77 -9.90 -0.45 -22.87
C THR A 77 -10.19 -0.27 -21.38
N ALA A 78 -10.67 0.91 -20.99
CA ALA A 78 -11.13 1.21 -19.65
C ALA A 78 -11.93 2.52 -19.64
N VAL A 79 -12.84 2.66 -18.69
CA VAL A 79 -13.46 3.93 -18.30
C VAL A 79 -13.12 4.19 -16.85
N TYR A 80 -12.88 5.43 -16.50
CA TYR A 80 -12.64 5.84 -15.13
C TYR A 80 -13.47 7.06 -14.77
N LEU A 81 -13.80 7.15 -13.49
CA LEU A 81 -14.33 8.33 -12.81
C LEU A 81 -13.46 8.56 -11.59
N ASN A 82 -12.80 9.71 -11.55
CA ASN A 82 -12.08 10.17 -10.38
C ASN A 82 -13.08 10.71 -9.35
N LEU A 83 -13.18 10.04 -8.20
CA LEU A 83 -14.07 10.40 -7.09
C LEU A 83 -13.44 11.44 -6.16
N SER A 84 -12.11 11.50 -6.13
CA SER A 84 -11.35 12.47 -5.35
C SER A 84 -9.95 12.64 -5.94
N GLU A 85 -9.69 13.83 -6.45
CA GLU A 85 -8.39 14.34 -6.86
C GLU A 85 -8.01 15.35 -5.78
N SER A 86 -7.28 14.92 -4.75
CA SER A 86 -6.95 15.83 -3.65
C SER A 86 -5.60 15.49 -3.08
N ASP A 87 -4.64 16.36 -3.34
CA ASP A 87 -3.34 16.46 -2.67
C ASP A 87 -3.46 16.67 -1.13
N GLY A 88 -4.68 16.77 -0.59
CA GLY A 88 -4.95 17.09 0.81
C GLY A 88 -5.56 15.97 1.67
N LEU A 89 -6.05 14.86 1.09
CA LEU A 89 -6.57 13.75 1.90
C LEU A 89 -5.44 12.79 2.25
N ASP A 90 -5.21 12.60 3.55
CA ASP A 90 -4.35 11.54 4.04
C ASP A 90 -4.94 10.15 3.72
N VAL A 91 -4.15 9.09 3.92
CA VAL A 91 -4.57 7.71 3.63
C VAL A 91 -5.88 7.37 4.36
N PRO A 92 -6.03 7.64 5.67
CA PRO A 92 -7.27 7.36 6.39
C PRO A 92 -8.49 8.13 5.86
N GLY A 93 -8.39 9.44 5.61
CA GLY A 93 -9.51 10.20 5.06
C GLY A 93 -9.97 9.66 3.70
N ARG A 94 -9.03 9.21 2.87
CA ARG A 94 -9.35 8.54 1.59
C ARG A 94 -10.01 7.17 1.79
N ARG A 95 -9.69 6.45 2.88
CA ARG A 95 -10.37 5.19 3.24
C ARG A 95 -11.82 5.39 3.67
N ASP A 96 -12.14 6.49 4.34
CA ASP A 96 -13.53 6.81 4.66
C ASP A 96 -14.34 7.00 3.36
N LEU A 97 -13.80 7.73 2.38
CA LEU A 97 -14.43 7.87 1.06
C LEU A 97 -14.51 6.53 0.30
N PHE A 98 -13.47 5.71 0.34
CA PHE A 98 -13.45 4.38 -0.26
C PHE A 98 -14.59 3.50 0.28
N VAL A 99 -14.77 3.46 1.61
CA VAL A 99 -15.85 2.70 2.25
C VAL A 99 -17.23 3.27 1.91
N ALA A 100 -17.38 4.60 1.90
CA ALA A 100 -18.64 5.23 1.51
C ALA A 100 -19.02 4.89 0.06
N ALA A 101 -18.06 4.95 -0.87
CA ALA A 101 -18.27 4.57 -2.26
C ALA A 101 -18.63 3.08 -2.40
N ILE A 102 -17.98 2.18 -1.66
CA ILE A 102 -18.31 0.74 -1.66
C ILE A 102 -19.72 0.49 -1.16
N ALA A 103 -20.14 1.18 -0.09
CA ALA A 103 -21.49 1.06 0.43
C ALA A 103 -22.53 1.50 -0.61
N GLU A 104 -22.26 2.57 -1.34
CA GLU A 104 -23.15 3.08 -2.39
C GLU A 104 -23.25 2.11 -3.58
N VAL A 105 -22.12 1.63 -4.12
CA VAL A 105 -22.15 0.61 -5.19
C VAL A 105 -22.84 -0.66 -4.70
N GLY A 106 -22.55 -1.06 -3.46
CA GLY A 106 -23.10 -2.26 -2.84
C GLY A 106 -24.61 -2.21 -2.60
N ALA A 107 -25.18 -1.02 -2.39
CA ALA A 107 -26.62 -0.84 -2.28
C ALA A 107 -27.35 -1.17 -3.61
N GLN A 108 -26.67 -1.02 -4.75
CA GLN A 108 -27.24 -1.27 -6.08
C GLN A 108 -26.87 -2.66 -6.64
N LEU A 109 -25.63 -3.10 -6.43
CA LEU A 109 -25.09 -4.34 -7.02
C LEU A 109 -24.93 -5.50 -6.03
N GLY A 110 -25.24 -5.28 -4.75
CA GLY A 110 -24.97 -6.23 -3.68
C GLY A 110 -23.51 -6.22 -3.21
N PRO A 111 -23.14 -7.10 -2.25
CA PRO A 111 -21.81 -7.12 -1.68
C PRO A 111 -20.74 -7.44 -2.75
N PRO A 112 -19.56 -6.81 -2.68
CA PRO A 112 -18.52 -7.01 -3.68
C PRO A 112 -17.91 -8.41 -3.59
N PRO A 113 -17.91 -9.18 -4.70
CA PRO A 113 -17.28 -10.49 -4.76
C PRO A 113 -15.75 -10.43 -4.91
N ILE A 114 -15.19 -9.30 -5.35
CA ILE A 114 -13.75 -9.15 -5.57
C ILE A 114 -13.21 -8.14 -4.55
N ARG A 115 -12.19 -8.57 -3.80
CA ARG A 115 -11.58 -7.80 -2.71
C ARG A 115 -10.07 -7.93 -2.76
N CYS A 116 -9.38 -6.81 -2.86
CA CYS A 116 -7.94 -6.75 -2.97
C CYS A 116 -7.42 -5.73 -1.94
N PRO A 117 -7.13 -6.10 -0.68
CA PRO A 117 -6.40 -5.21 0.22
C PRO A 117 -4.96 -5.03 -0.26
N GLY A 118 -4.33 -3.93 0.13
CA GLY A 118 -2.97 -3.59 -0.29
C GLY A 118 -2.71 -2.09 -0.32
N PRO A 119 -1.57 -1.67 -0.90
CA PRO A 119 -1.21 -0.26 -1.05
C PRO A 119 -2.10 0.47 -2.06
N ASP A 120 -2.59 -0.26 -3.07
CA ASP A 120 -3.61 0.16 -4.03
C ASP A 120 -4.86 -0.71 -3.81
N PRO A 121 -5.54 -0.59 -2.66
CA PRO A 121 -6.73 -1.40 -2.38
C PRO A 121 -7.77 -1.29 -3.50
N SER A 122 -8.44 -2.41 -3.79
CA SER A 122 -9.55 -2.37 -4.72
C SER A 122 -10.68 -3.32 -4.36
N VAL A 123 -11.88 -2.93 -4.73
CA VAL A 123 -13.12 -3.68 -4.52
C VAL A 123 -13.88 -3.70 -5.83
N GLY A 124 -14.30 -4.87 -6.30
CA GLY A 124 -14.90 -5.01 -7.61
C GLY A 124 -16.19 -5.84 -7.65
N TRP A 125 -17.01 -5.53 -8.65
CA TRP A 125 -18.27 -6.18 -9.01
C TRP A 125 -18.21 -6.63 -10.47
N ARG A 126 -18.77 -7.82 -10.73
CA ARG A 126 -19.02 -8.26 -12.11
C ARG A 126 -20.33 -7.64 -12.57
N VAL A 127 -20.29 -6.97 -13.70
CA VAL A 127 -21.42 -6.34 -14.38
C VAL A 127 -21.49 -6.85 -15.82
N ALA A 128 -22.60 -6.64 -16.53
CA ALA A 128 -22.75 -7.11 -17.91
C ALA A 128 -21.62 -6.58 -18.81
N ALA A 129 -21.25 -5.31 -18.64
CA ALA A 129 -20.17 -4.68 -19.39
C ALA A 129 -18.76 -5.13 -18.98
N GLY A 130 -18.55 -5.87 -17.89
CA GLY A 130 -17.20 -6.27 -17.44
C GLY A 130 -17.02 -6.24 -15.92
N VAL A 131 -15.97 -5.58 -15.45
CA VAL A 131 -15.67 -5.42 -14.02
C VAL A 131 -15.69 -3.95 -13.66
N LEU A 132 -16.60 -3.59 -12.74
CA LEU A 132 -16.62 -2.29 -12.08
C LEU A 132 -15.78 -2.40 -10.81
N GLU A 133 -14.81 -1.52 -10.60
CA GLU A 133 -13.84 -1.60 -9.52
C GLU A 133 -13.61 -0.22 -8.90
N ILE A 134 -13.78 -0.08 -7.59
CA ILE A 134 -13.27 1.09 -6.87
C ILE A 134 -11.82 0.79 -6.50
N VAL A 135 -10.91 1.70 -6.84
CA VAL A 135 -9.49 1.62 -6.51
C VAL A 135 -9.08 2.86 -5.72
N ASP A 136 -8.60 2.67 -4.50
CA ASP A 136 -7.89 3.72 -3.77
C ASP A 136 -6.40 3.58 -4.10
N ARG A 137 -5.82 4.60 -4.73
CA ARG A 137 -4.39 4.67 -5.09
C ARG A 137 -3.76 5.86 -4.35
N PRO A 138 -2.42 5.94 -4.24
CA PRO A 138 -1.76 7.11 -3.69
C PRO A 138 -2.23 8.42 -4.36
N GLY A 139 -2.88 9.29 -3.57
CA GLY A 139 -3.37 10.60 -4.00
C GLY A 139 -4.71 10.60 -4.76
N MET A 140 -5.31 9.43 -5.02
CA MET A 140 -6.46 9.34 -5.92
C MET A 140 -7.43 8.23 -5.51
N LEU A 141 -8.73 8.49 -5.59
CA LEU A 141 -9.78 7.47 -5.46
C LEU A 141 -10.55 7.42 -6.78
N ASP A 142 -10.54 6.26 -7.43
CA ASP A 142 -11.14 6.07 -8.75
C ASP A 142 -12.22 4.98 -8.73
N LEU A 143 -13.24 5.17 -9.54
CA LEU A 143 -14.14 4.13 -10.01
C LEU A 143 -13.75 3.76 -11.44
N TRP A 144 -13.40 2.50 -11.68
CA TRP A 144 -12.98 1.96 -12.96
C TRP A 144 -14.01 0.99 -13.50
N LEU A 145 -14.32 1.07 -14.79
CA LEU A 145 -14.96 -0.01 -15.53
C LEU A 145 -13.92 -0.56 -16.51
N ARG A 146 -13.72 -1.89 -16.51
CA ARG A 146 -12.75 -2.57 -17.39
C ARG A 146 -13.33 -3.85 -18.00
N PRO A 147 -12.84 -4.30 -19.17
CA PRO A 147 -12.99 -5.69 -19.57
C PRO A 147 -12.33 -6.59 -18.51
N ALA A 148 -12.81 -7.82 -18.32
CA ALA A 148 -12.33 -8.75 -17.29
C ALA A 148 -10.78 -8.85 -17.20
N PRO A 149 -10.20 -9.13 -16.02
CA PRO A 149 -9.07 -8.37 -15.50
C PRO A 149 -7.71 -8.63 -16.17
N ARG A 150 -6.93 -7.54 -16.33
CA ARG A 150 -5.46 -7.52 -16.28
C ARG A 150 -5.02 -6.72 -15.04
N ARG A 151 -4.19 -7.31 -14.17
CA ARG A 151 -3.55 -6.61 -13.05
C ARG A 151 -2.38 -5.77 -13.57
N VAL A 152 -2.25 -4.54 -13.07
CA VAL A 152 -1.09 -3.67 -13.34
C VAL A 152 -0.19 -3.66 -12.10
N PRO A 153 1.15 -3.71 -12.25
CA PRO A 153 2.08 -3.61 -11.11
C PRO A 153 2.03 -2.23 -10.44
N SER A 154 2.14 -2.21 -9.11
CA SER A 154 2.20 -0.97 -8.33
C SER A 154 3.58 -0.31 -8.40
N PRO A 155 3.65 1.03 -8.42
CA PRO A 155 4.90 1.77 -8.27
C PRO A 155 5.47 1.64 -6.84
N ALA A 156 6.79 1.72 -6.72
CA ALA A 156 7.47 1.68 -5.43
C ALA A 156 7.28 3.00 -4.67
N VAL A 157 6.85 2.92 -3.40
CA VAL A 157 6.79 4.09 -2.51
C VAL A 157 8.18 4.31 -1.89
N PRO A 158 8.75 5.53 -1.96
CA PRO A 158 10.05 5.81 -1.36
C PRO A 158 10.01 5.71 0.17
N PRO A 159 11.14 5.34 0.81
CA PRO A 159 11.24 5.26 2.25
C PRO A 159 11.12 6.66 2.90
N PHE A 160 10.55 6.70 4.10
CA PHE A 160 10.47 7.92 4.92
C PHE A 160 11.85 8.25 5.54
N THR A 161 12.28 9.52 5.48
CA THR A 161 13.62 9.96 5.93
C THR A 161 13.63 11.08 6.99
N GLY A 162 12.56 11.24 7.78
CA GLY A 162 12.46 12.28 8.83
C GLY A 162 12.68 11.75 10.26
N GLU A 163 12.93 12.66 11.21
CA GLU A 163 12.79 12.35 12.65
C GLU A 163 11.33 12.03 12.97
N VAL A 164 11.12 11.03 13.84
CA VAL A 164 9.80 10.44 14.08
C VAL A 164 9.35 10.70 15.50
N GLY A 165 8.39 11.62 15.65
CA GLY A 165 7.63 11.78 16.89
C GLY A 165 6.52 10.73 17.01
N TRP A 166 6.03 10.50 18.22
CA TRP A 166 4.92 9.56 18.49
C TRP A 166 3.64 9.86 17.69
N ALA A 167 3.34 11.13 17.43
CA ALA A 167 2.20 11.51 16.60
C ALA A 167 2.38 11.07 15.14
N ALA A 168 3.57 11.29 14.58
CA ALA A 168 3.93 10.83 13.24
C ALA A 168 3.91 9.29 13.14
N LEU A 169 4.37 8.60 14.18
CA LEU A 169 4.25 7.14 14.28
C LEU A 169 2.79 6.68 14.25
N GLY A 170 1.88 7.37 14.95
CA GLY A 170 0.45 7.05 14.92
C GLY A 170 -0.16 7.18 13.53
N THR A 171 0.11 8.29 12.83
CA THR A 171 -0.36 8.47 11.44
C THR A 171 0.25 7.42 10.50
N GLY A 172 1.55 7.16 10.64
CA GLY A 172 2.25 6.18 9.83
C GLY A 172 1.79 4.74 10.07
N LEU A 173 1.47 4.37 11.31
CA LEU A 173 0.89 3.07 11.65
C LEU A 173 -0.51 2.91 11.06
N ALA A 174 -1.35 3.95 11.11
CA ALA A 174 -2.68 3.91 10.50
C ALA A 174 -2.58 3.72 8.98
N ALA A 175 -1.70 4.46 8.31
CA ALA A 175 -1.46 4.34 6.88
C ALA A 175 -0.84 2.99 6.50
N ALA A 176 0.14 2.50 7.27
CA ALA A 176 0.74 1.18 7.07
C ALA A 176 -0.31 0.07 7.20
N ALA A 177 -1.12 0.10 8.25
CA ALA A 177 -2.20 -0.85 8.49
C ALA A 177 -3.23 -0.87 7.35
N ALA A 178 -3.59 0.31 6.82
CA ALA A 178 -4.51 0.43 5.69
C ALA A 178 -3.92 -0.12 4.37
N SER A 179 -2.60 -0.03 4.20
CA SER A 179 -1.90 -0.37 2.96
C SER A 179 -1.27 -1.77 2.94
N LEU A 180 -1.49 -2.61 3.96
CA LEU A 180 -0.93 -3.95 4.01
C LEU A 180 -1.56 -4.87 2.94
N PRO A 181 -0.77 -5.60 2.13
CA PRO A 181 -1.29 -6.63 1.24
C PRO A 181 -1.91 -7.82 1.99
N ALA A 182 -2.85 -8.51 1.36
CA ALA A 182 -3.33 -9.79 1.88
C ALA A 182 -2.16 -10.79 2.06
N GLY A 183 -2.14 -11.47 3.19
CA GLY A 183 -1.10 -12.41 3.58
C GLY A 183 0.17 -11.76 4.15
N ALA A 184 0.28 -10.43 4.15
CA ALA A 184 1.42 -9.73 4.71
C ALA A 184 1.27 -9.53 6.23
N GLY A 185 2.40 -9.55 6.93
CA GLY A 185 2.49 -9.25 8.35
C GLY A 185 3.62 -8.28 8.67
N VAL A 186 3.41 -7.44 9.68
CA VAL A 186 4.38 -6.50 10.23
C VAL A 186 4.53 -6.76 11.70
N ARG A 187 5.76 -6.95 12.16
CA ARG A 187 6.10 -7.02 13.58
C ARG A 187 6.81 -5.75 14.00
N LEU A 188 6.39 -5.19 15.12
CA LEU A 188 7.05 -4.07 15.76
C LEU A 188 7.89 -4.60 16.92
N GLU A 189 9.14 -4.20 16.95
CA GLU A 189 10.15 -4.76 17.83
C GLU A 189 10.94 -3.62 18.50
N ARG A 190 11.51 -3.88 19.68
CA ARG A 190 12.53 -2.97 20.23
C ARG A 190 13.77 -3.04 19.34
N SER A 191 14.16 -1.90 18.81
CA SER A 191 15.39 -1.74 18.04
C SER A 191 16.57 -2.19 18.88
N ARG A 192 17.37 -3.11 18.33
CA ARG A 192 18.68 -3.42 18.91
C ARG A 192 19.58 -2.22 18.63
N ARG A 193 19.65 -1.26 19.56
CA ARG A 193 20.75 -0.29 19.54
C ARG A 193 22.06 -1.08 19.38
N PRO A 194 22.88 -0.82 18.35
CA PRO A 194 24.24 -1.32 18.39
C PRO A 194 24.86 -0.73 19.65
N ALA A 195 25.23 -1.61 20.58
CA ALA A 195 25.88 -1.21 21.83
C ALA A 195 27.11 -0.37 21.46
N GLY A 196 27.01 0.94 21.68
CA GLY A 196 28.09 1.92 21.67
C GLY A 196 29.15 1.78 20.58
N THR A 197 28.98 2.45 19.44
CA THR A 197 30.11 3.20 18.90
C THR A 197 30.20 4.49 19.71
N ASN A 198 31.00 4.46 20.77
CA ASN A 198 31.49 5.65 21.47
C ASN A 198 32.24 6.53 20.45
N GLU A 199 31.52 7.41 19.77
CA GLU A 199 32.08 8.40 18.86
C GLU A 199 32.71 9.59 19.61
N ALA A 200 32.64 9.58 20.96
CA ALA A 200 33.24 10.58 21.83
C ALA A 200 34.76 10.42 22.04
N ASP A 201 35.40 9.34 21.58
CA ASP A 201 36.83 9.06 21.86
C ASP A 201 37.75 9.14 20.64
N ARG A 202 37.27 9.67 19.50
CA ARG A 202 38.05 9.75 18.24
C ARG A 202 38.67 11.12 17.92
N THR A 203 38.56 12.12 18.79
CA THR A 203 39.20 13.44 18.57
C THR A 203 40.63 13.57 19.09
N SER A 204 41.24 12.50 19.63
CA SER A 204 42.60 12.55 20.19
C SER A 204 43.55 11.46 19.68
N ARG A 205 43.65 11.26 18.35
CA ARG A 205 44.87 10.67 17.75
C ARG A 205 45.17 11.32 16.40
N GLN A 206 46.06 12.32 16.41
CA GLN A 206 46.81 12.73 15.23
C GLN A 206 47.60 11.53 14.68
N PRO A 207 47.55 11.21 13.38
CA PRO A 207 48.57 10.39 12.77
C PRO A 207 49.81 11.25 12.44
N PRO A 208 51.04 10.76 12.67
CA PRO A 208 52.23 11.47 12.21
C PRO A 208 52.33 11.36 10.68
N ARG A 209 52.55 12.50 10.04
CA ARG A 209 53.03 12.62 8.66
C ARG A 209 54.30 11.79 8.48
N LYS A 210 54.34 10.91 7.46
CA LYS A 210 55.56 10.65 6.70
C LYS A 210 55.25 10.50 5.21
N GLN A 211 55.94 11.32 4.44
CA GLN A 211 56.09 11.30 2.99
C GLN A 211 56.99 10.13 2.57
N ASN A 212 56.73 9.64 1.34
CA ASN A 212 57.65 9.21 0.28
C ASN A 212 57.07 7.96 -0.41
N GLU A 213 56.57 8.04 -1.65
CA GLU A 213 57.24 8.26 -2.94
C GLU A 213 57.81 6.94 -3.50
N ALA A 214 57.25 6.55 -4.66
CA ALA A 214 57.73 5.62 -5.71
C ALA A 214 58.21 4.21 -5.29
N ASP A 215 58.00 3.12 -6.03
CA ASP A 215 58.27 2.97 -7.46
C ASP A 215 57.79 1.57 -7.91
N ARG A 216 57.56 1.40 -9.23
CA ARG A 216 57.76 0.17 -10.03
C ARG A 216 56.83 -1.05 -9.84
N THR A 217 55.88 -1.31 -10.75
CA THR A 217 55.96 -1.94 -12.10
C THR A 217 55.63 -3.44 -12.11
N SER A 218 54.54 -3.76 -12.83
CA SER A 218 54.49 -4.68 -13.99
C SER A 218 54.73 -6.19 -13.77
N ARG A 219 53.67 -7.00 -13.95
CA ARG A 219 53.51 -7.98 -15.07
C ARG A 219 52.54 -9.14 -14.71
N GLN A 220 51.43 -9.21 -15.46
CA GLN A 220 50.78 -10.44 -15.96
C GLN A 220 51.70 -11.10 -17.04
N PRO A 221 51.56 -12.40 -17.44
CA PRO A 221 50.32 -13.05 -17.93
C PRO A 221 50.17 -14.57 -17.54
N ALA A 222 48.95 -15.13 -17.49
CA ALA A 222 48.18 -15.92 -18.48
C ALA A 222 48.55 -17.42 -18.64
N GLY A 223 47.50 -18.24 -18.78
CA GLY A 223 47.44 -19.69 -19.04
C GLY A 223 46.28 -20.29 -18.22
N GLU A 224 45.07 -20.55 -18.76
CA GLU A 224 44.65 -21.71 -19.60
C GLU A 224 45.06 -23.04 -18.95
N GLU A 225 44.23 -24.08 -18.74
CA GLU A 225 42.98 -24.54 -19.33
C GLU A 225 42.47 -25.74 -18.48
N GLU A 226 41.16 -26.06 -18.55
CA GLU A 226 40.54 -27.42 -18.49
C GLU A 226 40.79 -28.40 -17.31
N GLU A 227 39.93 -29.35 -16.90
CA GLU A 227 38.59 -29.81 -17.23
C GLU A 227 38.15 -30.81 -16.11
N ALA A 228 36.84 -31.05 -16.02
CA ALA A 228 36.17 -32.32 -15.65
C ALA A 228 36.43 -33.03 -14.30
N GLY A 229 35.34 -33.13 -13.51
CA GLY A 229 34.64 -34.42 -13.39
C GLY A 229 34.59 -35.14 -12.03
N ARG A 230 33.34 -35.52 -11.67
CA ARG A 230 32.88 -36.69 -10.89
C ARG A 230 32.68 -36.60 -9.36
N THR A 231 31.39 -36.49 -9.02
CA THR A 231 30.56 -37.37 -8.15
C THR A 231 31.23 -38.34 -7.15
N SER A 232 30.77 -38.29 -5.89
CA SER A 232 30.12 -39.38 -5.10
C SER A 232 29.95 -38.92 -3.64
N GLN A 233 28.71 -38.76 -3.14
CA GLN A 233 27.91 -39.75 -2.38
C GLN A 233 28.49 -40.21 -1.02
N GLN A 234 27.62 -40.03 0.00
CA GLN A 234 27.47 -40.77 1.27
C GLN A 234 28.48 -40.53 2.40
N ARG A 235 27.97 -40.04 3.54
CA ARG A 235 27.68 -40.94 4.69
C ARG A 235 26.87 -40.25 5.79
N ALA A 236 25.97 -41.05 6.35
CA ALA A 236 25.20 -40.80 7.54
C ALA A 236 26.06 -40.93 8.82
N GLY A 237 25.70 -40.14 9.83
CA GLY A 237 26.02 -40.29 11.25
C GLY A 237 25.21 -39.20 11.96
N GLY A 238 24.23 -39.48 12.82
CA GLY A 238 24.18 -40.54 13.82
C GLY A 238 24.91 -40.03 15.05
N GLY A 239 24.24 -39.23 15.88
CA GLY A 239 24.82 -38.69 17.11
C GLY A 239 23.93 -37.66 17.75
N GLY A 240 23.00 -38.12 18.60
CA GLY A 240 22.28 -37.24 19.50
C GLY A 240 23.22 -36.56 20.48
N LYS A 241 22.86 -35.33 20.85
CA LYS A 241 23.10 -34.73 22.15
C LYS A 241 22.25 -33.49 22.22
N ASP A 242 21.45 -33.46 23.27
CA ASP A 242 20.90 -32.29 23.93
C ASP A 242 21.56 -30.97 23.50
N ASP A 243 21.04 -30.37 22.42
CA ASP A 243 21.26 -28.96 22.19
C ASP A 243 20.25 -28.25 23.07
N GLU A 244 20.77 -27.88 24.24
CA GLU A 244 20.37 -26.73 25.01
C GLU A 244 19.48 -25.80 24.19
N ARG A 245 18.30 -25.52 24.73
CA ARG A 245 17.62 -24.25 24.52
C ARG A 245 18.64 -23.13 24.71
N ARG A 246 19.39 -22.80 23.66
CA ARG A 246 19.94 -21.48 23.45
C ARG A 246 18.71 -20.62 23.30
N SER A 247 18.29 -20.06 24.42
CA SER A 247 17.49 -18.86 24.45
C SER A 247 18.18 -17.86 23.53
N HIS A 248 17.73 -17.78 22.28
CA HIS A 248 17.84 -16.55 21.51
C HIS A 248 17.26 -15.50 22.45
N ALA A 249 18.13 -14.65 23.01
CA ALA A 249 17.73 -13.49 23.78
C ALA A 249 16.71 -12.75 22.91
N GLY A 250 15.45 -12.88 23.34
CA GLY A 250 14.29 -12.84 22.46
C GLY A 250 14.19 -11.50 21.77
N GLU A 251 13.96 -11.53 20.46
CA GLU A 251 13.40 -10.37 19.77
C GLU A 251 12.00 -10.19 20.35
N GLU A 252 11.90 -9.29 21.32
CA GLU A 252 10.64 -8.99 21.99
C GLU A 252 9.75 -8.28 20.99
N THR A 253 8.88 -9.06 20.33
CA THR A 253 7.82 -8.54 19.48
C THR A 253 6.82 -7.82 20.38
N LEU A 254 6.78 -6.50 20.27
CA LEU A 254 5.86 -5.66 21.04
C LEU A 254 4.45 -5.72 20.45
N ALA A 255 4.36 -5.80 19.12
CA ALA A 255 3.09 -5.92 18.42
C ALA A 255 3.24 -6.60 17.06
N GLU A 256 2.16 -7.21 16.59
CA GLU A 256 2.06 -7.81 15.26
C GLU A 256 0.78 -7.34 14.57
N LEU A 257 0.89 -6.91 13.32
CA LEU A 257 -0.22 -6.63 12.42
C LEU A 257 -0.20 -7.69 11.32
N PHE A 258 -1.35 -8.30 11.04
CA PHE A 258 -1.49 -9.31 9.99
C PHE A 258 -2.76 -9.05 9.17
N GLN A 259 -2.61 -8.92 7.85
CA GLN A 259 -3.71 -8.63 6.95
C GLN A 259 -4.13 -9.90 6.19
N THR A 260 -5.42 -10.21 6.25
CA THR A 260 -6.10 -11.20 5.40
C THR A 260 -6.92 -10.50 4.33
N GLU A 261 -7.57 -11.25 3.43
CA GLU A 261 -8.49 -10.67 2.44
C GLU A 261 -9.67 -9.91 3.09
N ASP A 262 -10.13 -10.37 4.26
CA ASP A 262 -11.34 -9.88 4.92
C ASP A 262 -11.12 -9.17 6.25
N SER A 263 -9.88 -9.10 6.75
CA SER A 263 -9.61 -8.48 8.05
C SER A 263 -8.15 -8.13 8.30
N LEU A 264 -7.95 -7.09 9.09
CA LEU A 264 -6.69 -6.80 9.77
C LEU A 264 -6.75 -7.33 11.19
N THR A 265 -5.78 -8.14 11.60
CA THR A 265 -5.60 -8.58 12.98
C THR A 265 -4.42 -7.87 13.60
N VAL A 266 -4.59 -7.36 14.81
CA VAL A 266 -3.54 -6.71 15.60
C VAL A 266 -3.37 -7.45 16.91
N ARG A 267 -2.13 -7.86 17.20
CA ARG A 267 -1.75 -8.51 18.46
C ARG A 267 -0.79 -7.62 19.23
N VAL A 268 -1.06 -7.43 20.52
CA VAL A 268 -0.21 -6.66 21.43
C VAL A 268 -0.19 -7.37 22.79
N GLY A 269 0.97 -7.91 23.18
CA GLY A 269 1.07 -8.82 24.31
C GLY A 269 0.10 -10.00 24.16
N ASP A 270 -0.72 -10.25 25.19
CA ASP A 270 -1.76 -11.29 25.17
C ASP A 270 -3.08 -10.84 24.51
N GLY A 271 -3.19 -9.57 24.12
CA GLY A 271 -4.38 -9.01 23.50
C GLY A 271 -4.42 -9.23 21.99
N THR A 272 -5.61 -9.55 21.47
CA THR A 272 -5.87 -9.61 20.02
C THR A 272 -7.10 -8.78 19.68
N GLU A 273 -6.98 -7.96 18.64
CA GLU A 273 -8.06 -7.20 18.05
C GLU A 273 -8.16 -7.49 16.55
N THR A 274 -9.39 -7.50 16.01
CA THR A 274 -9.64 -7.73 14.58
C THR A 274 -10.58 -6.66 14.03
N VAL A 275 -10.21 -6.08 12.89
CA VAL A 275 -11.05 -5.16 12.13
C VAL A 275 -11.39 -5.76 10.77
N ARG A 276 -12.67 -5.75 10.41
CA ARG A 276 -13.17 -6.28 9.13
C ARG A 276 -12.82 -5.34 7.98
N TRP A 277 -12.46 -5.93 6.84
CA TRP A 277 -12.15 -5.22 5.61
C TRP A 277 -13.34 -5.27 4.63
N PRO A 278 -13.58 -4.20 3.85
CA PRO A 278 -12.92 -2.89 3.88
C PRO A 278 -13.27 -2.13 5.17
N ALA A 279 -12.30 -1.42 5.75
CA ALA A 279 -12.48 -0.66 6.98
C ALA A 279 -12.35 0.84 6.73
N ALA A 280 -13.09 1.62 7.51
CA ALA A 280 -13.00 3.08 7.49
C ALA A 280 -11.63 3.55 8.03
N GLY A 281 -11.16 4.71 7.59
CA GLY A 281 -9.95 5.39 8.08
C GLY A 281 -9.96 5.55 9.59
N THR A 282 -11.11 5.90 10.15
CA THR A 282 -11.33 6.02 11.60
C THR A 282 -10.99 4.73 12.37
N ALA A 283 -11.28 3.55 11.81
CA ALA A 283 -10.94 2.27 12.43
C ALA A 283 -9.42 2.06 12.50
N TYR A 284 -8.69 2.40 11.43
CA TYR A 284 -7.23 2.35 11.40
C TYR A 284 -6.60 3.35 12.39
N HIS A 285 -7.16 4.56 12.50
CA HIS A 285 -6.72 5.54 13.50
C HIS A 285 -6.93 5.05 14.93
N MET A 286 -8.07 4.43 15.24
CA MET A 286 -8.33 3.89 16.58
C MET A 286 -7.32 2.79 16.95
N ILE A 287 -7.07 1.85 16.02
CA ILE A 287 -6.04 0.80 16.19
C ILE A 287 -4.67 1.44 16.43
N ALA A 288 -4.27 2.36 15.56
CA ALA A 288 -2.94 2.97 15.62
C ALA A 288 -2.75 3.79 16.91
N GLY A 289 -3.78 4.52 17.35
CA GLY A 289 -3.74 5.26 18.62
C GLY A 289 -3.55 4.35 19.83
N ARG A 290 -4.28 3.23 19.89
CA ARG A 290 -4.09 2.22 20.95
C ARG A 290 -2.71 1.59 20.90
N LEU A 291 -2.23 1.28 19.70
CA LEU A 291 -0.90 0.71 19.51
C LEU A 291 0.21 1.67 19.95
N VAL A 292 0.12 2.95 19.60
CA VAL A 292 1.06 3.99 20.08
C VAL A 292 1.03 4.13 21.59
N ALA A 293 -0.15 4.09 22.22
CA ALA A 293 -0.26 4.15 23.67
C ALA A 293 0.50 3.00 24.35
N ARG A 294 0.37 1.77 23.80
CA ARG A 294 1.11 0.60 24.29
C ARG A 294 2.60 0.68 24.02
N LEU A 295 3.01 1.08 22.82
CA LEU A 295 4.43 1.21 22.48
C LEU A 295 5.14 2.26 23.35
N ARG A 296 4.44 3.28 23.85
CA ARG A 296 4.98 4.26 24.81
C ARG A 296 5.24 3.69 26.20
N GLU A 297 4.47 2.68 26.61
CA GLU A 297 4.71 1.96 27.86
C GLU A 297 6.00 1.13 27.75
N GLU A 298 6.33 0.66 26.55
CA GLU A 298 7.43 -0.26 26.29
C GLU A 298 8.70 0.40 25.71
N ALA A 299 8.65 1.61 25.17
CA ALA A 299 9.79 2.28 24.58
C ALA A 299 9.84 3.76 24.96
N ALA A 300 11.05 4.25 25.30
CA ALA A 300 11.26 5.65 25.67
C ALA A 300 11.07 6.60 24.48
N SER A 301 11.41 6.14 23.27
CA SER A 301 11.31 6.91 22.03
C SER A 301 10.92 6.03 20.83
N PRO A 302 10.24 6.57 19.80
CA PRO A 302 10.04 5.86 18.53
C PRO A 302 11.34 5.42 17.85
N ALA A 303 12.45 6.10 18.12
CA ALA A 303 13.77 5.73 17.61
C ALA A 303 14.30 4.40 18.20
N ASP A 304 13.75 3.98 19.34
CA ASP A 304 14.05 2.69 19.96
C ASP A 304 13.16 1.57 19.41
N LEU A 305 12.35 1.85 18.39
CA LEU A 305 11.49 0.87 17.71
C LEU A 305 12.02 0.57 16.30
N ALA A 306 11.80 -0.66 15.88
CA ALA A 306 12.00 -1.10 14.51
C ALA A 306 10.80 -1.93 14.06
N TYR A 307 10.74 -2.21 12.75
CA TYR A 307 9.76 -3.13 12.21
C TYR A 307 10.40 -4.24 11.39
N ARG A 308 9.74 -5.38 11.37
CA ARG A 308 10.09 -6.54 10.55
C ARG A 308 8.90 -6.93 9.70
N SER A 309 9.15 -7.12 8.41
CA SER A 309 8.14 -7.52 7.42
C SER A 309 8.85 -8.15 6.22
N ASP A 310 8.20 -9.12 5.59
CA ASP A 310 8.70 -9.74 4.35
C ASP A 310 8.62 -8.76 3.17
N LEU A 311 7.68 -7.82 3.22
CA LEU A 311 7.51 -6.76 2.24
C LEU A 311 7.90 -5.39 2.83
N PRO A 312 8.40 -4.45 2.01
CA PRO A 312 8.46 -3.05 2.42
C PRO A 312 7.06 -2.60 2.86
N VAL A 313 6.97 -1.83 3.95
CA VAL A 313 5.71 -1.28 4.44
C VAL A 313 5.75 0.23 4.20
N PRO A 314 5.15 0.71 3.09
CA PRO A 314 5.02 2.14 2.86
C PRO A 314 4.39 2.84 4.06
N HIS A 315 4.79 4.10 4.29
CA HIS A 315 4.26 4.98 5.34
C HIS A 315 4.65 4.65 6.78
N LEU A 316 5.23 3.49 7.07
CA LEU A 316 5.69 3.19 8.44
C LEU A 316 7.02 3.92 8.72
N PRO A 317 7.07 4.90 9.63
CA PRO A 317 8.24 5.71 9.86
C PRO A 317 9.13 5.02 10.91
N LEU A 318 9.51 3.78 10.65
CA LEU A 318 10.37 2.97 11.49
C LEU A 318 11.48 2.36 10.64
N ARG A 319 12.59 2.01 11.26
CA ARG A 319 13.65 1.27 10.56
C ARG A 319 13.18 -0.15 10.28
N ARG A 320 13.39 -0.64 9.05
CA ARG A 320 13.19 -2.05 8.71
C ARG A 320 14.39 -2.88 9.18
N GLU A 321 14.15 -3.92 9.97
CA GLU A 321 15.13 -4.96 10.25
C GLU A 321 15.05 -6.05 9.17
N MET A 322 16.19 -6.34 8.54
CA MET A 322 16.31 -7.44 7.59
C MET A 322 16.70 -8.71 8.34
N ARG A 323 16.09 -9.85 8.00
CA ARG A 323 16.62 -11.14 8.45
C ARG A 323 17.98 -11.34 7.81
N HIS A 324 19.03 -11.43 8.63
CA HIS A 324 20.25 -12.08 8.21
C HIS A 324 19.97 -13.59 8.21
N THR A 325 19.57 -14.11 7.04
CA THR A 325 19.47 -15.55 6.78
C THR A 325 20.85 -16.16 6.64
#